data_AF-A0A5C6M9X8-F1
#
_entry.id   AF-A0A5C6M9X8-F1
#
_cell.length_a   1.000
_cell.length_b   1.000
_cell.length_c   1.000
_cell.angle_alpha   90.00
_cell.angle_beta   90.00
_cell.angle_gamma   90.00
#
_symmetry.space_group_name_H-M   'P 1'
#
loop_
_entity.id
_entity.type
_entity.pdbx_description
1 polymer ?
#
loop_
_entity_poly.entity_id
_entity_poly.type
_entity_poly.pdbx_seq_one_letter_code
_entity_poly.pdbx_strand_id
1 'polypeptide(L)'
;MIKARWVNGHAIPVEDVDWPEGSEVFLSRTPLVAEGSEQGLIHEENPTSVSQWLEWYDSLEPLVFEPGEEEEIEGMRRAIREKSSAGLATVLEGLFE
;
A
#
# COMPACT_ATOMS: atom_id res chain seq x y z
N MET A 1 -6.88 5.04 10.33
CA MET A 1 -6.13 4.10 11.19
C MET A 1 -5.90 4.80 12.51
N ILE A 2 -6.36 4.23 13.64
CA ILE A 2 -6.20 4.84 14.96
C ILE A 2 -5.10 4.10 15.71
N LYS A 3 -4.17 4.86 16.27
CA LYS A 3 -3.12 4.30 17.10
C LYS A 3 -3.68 3.99 18.47
N ALA A 4 -3.49 2.77 18.94
CA ALA A 4 -3.90 2.34 20.27
C ALA A 4 -2.75 1.61 20.99
N ARG A 5 -2.76 1.64 22.32
CA ARG A 5 -1.90 0.81 23.18
C ARG A 5 -2.69 -0.37 23.70
N TRP A 6 -2.05 -1.53 23.76
CA TRP A 6 -2.64 -2.70 24.40
C TRP A 6 -2.37 -2.68 25.90
N VAL A 7 -3.41 -2.59 26.72
CA VAL A 7 -3.30 -2.54 28.18
C VAL A 7 -4.38 -3.45 28.78
N ASN A 8 -3.97 -4.41 29.60
CA ASN A 8 -4.87 -5.33 30.32
C ASN A 8 -5.91 -6.04 29.43
N GLY A 9 -5.55 -6.38 28.18
CA GLY A 9 -6.48 -7.04 27.25
C GLY A 9 -7.41 -6.10 26.48
N HIS A 10 -7.20 -4.79 26.60
CA HIS A 10 -7.99 -3.77 25.91
C HIS A 10 -7.09 -2.90 25.01
N ALA A 11 -7.63 -2.49 23.85
CA ALA A 11 -7.02 -1.48 22.99
C ALA A 11 -7.45 -0.09 23.46
N ILE A 12 -6.51 0.71 23.95
CA ILE A 12 -6.74 2.09 24.43
C ILE A 12 -6.21 3.06 23.38
N PRO A 13 -7.04 3.89 22.73
CA PRO A 13 -6.59 4.93 21.81
C PRO A 13 -5.49 5.80 22.44
N VAL A 14 -4.48 6.17 21.66
CA VAL A 14 -3.39 7.06 22.12
C VAL A 14 -3.86 8.50 22.22
N GLU A 15 -4.84 8.87 21.41
CA GLU A 15 -5.47 10.19 21.37
C GLU A 15 -6.95 10.03 21.68
N ASP A 16 -7.56 11.08 22.22
CA ASP A 16 -9.01 11.10 22.44
C ASP A 16 -9.71 11.07 21.08
N VAL A 17 -10.56 10.07 20.90
CA VAL A 17 -11.38 9.90 19.69
C VAL A 17 -12.83 9.97 20.12
N ASP A 18 -13.57 10.91 19.54
CA ASP A 18 -15.01 11.04 19.77
C ASP A 18 -15.75 9.97 18.95
N TRP A 19 -16.33 9.00 19.66
CA TRP A 19 -17.04 7.88 19.07
C TRP A 19 -18.53 8.02 19.33
N PRO A 20 -19.37 8.15 18.29
CA PRO A 20 -20.81 8.08 18.45
C PRO A 20 -21.23 6.77 19.12
N GLU A 21 -22.29 6.83 19.93
CA GLU A 21 -22.85 5.63 20.57
C GLU A 21 -23.24 4.58 19.52
N GLY A 22 -22.89 3.32 19.78
CA GLY A 22 -23.11 2.20 18.84
C GLY A 22 -22.00 1.96 17.83
N SER A 23 -20.88 2.71 17.91
CA SER A 23 -19.72 2.49 17.03
C SER A 23 -19.11 1.08 17.23
N GLU A 24 -18.93 0.34 16.13
CA GLU A 24 -18.21 -0.94 16.10
C GLU A 24 -16.74 -0.71 15.74
N VAL A 25 -15.82 -1.36 16.46
CA VAL A 25 -14.37 -1.24 16.25
C VAL A 25 -13.79 -2.59 15.86
N PHE A 26 -13.16 -2.64 14.68
CA PHE A 26 -12.45 -3.83 14.21
C PHE A 26 -10.97 -3.74 14.54
N LEU A 27 -10.47 -4.71 15.31
CA LEU A 27 -9.05 -4.84 15.66
C LEU A 27 -8.44 -5.99 14.86
N SER A 28 -7.58 -5.66 13.90
CA SER A 28 -6.80 -6.66 13.19
C SER A 28 -5.49 -6.91 13.94
N ARG A 29 -5.18 -8.19 14.21
CA ARG A 29 -3.86 -8.63 14.73
C ARG A 29 -2.80 -8.63 13.64
N THR A 30 -3.23 -8.69 12.38
CA THR A 30 -2.37 -8.58 11.21
C THR A 30 -2.19 -7.09 10.92
N PRO A 31 -0.95 -6.58 10.70
CA PRO A 31 -0.79 -5.26 10.13
C PRO A 31 -1.69 -5.17 8.89
N LEU A 32 -2.43 -4.07 8.73
CA LEU A 32 -3.19 -3.79 7.51
C LEU A 32 -2.19 -3.61 6.36
N VAL A 33 -1.67 -4.71 5.84
CA VAL A 33 -1.06 -4.75 4.52
C VAL A 33 -2.22 -4.56 3.56
N ALA A 34 -2.11 -3.59 2.67
CA ALA A 34 -3.13 -3.34 1.66
C ALA A 34 -3.48 -4.65 0.96
N GLU A 35 -4.77 -4.98 0.89
CA GLU A 35 -5.27 -6.16 0.19
C GLU A 35 -4.69 -6.16 -1.23
N GLY A 36 -3.92 -7.21 -1.55
CA GLY A 36 -3.18 -7.36 -2.81
C GLY A 36 -1.67 -7.57 -2.66
N SER A 37 -1.12 -7.49 -1.45
CA SER A 37 0.29 -7.81 -1.20
C SER A 37 0.44 -9.21 -0.60
N GLU A 38 0.88 -10.18 -1.40
CA GLU A 38 1.43 -11.45 -0.89
C GLU A 38 2.73 -11.24 -0.07
N GLN A 39 3.18 -10.00 0.12
CA GLN A 39 4.43 -9.61 0.78
C GLN A 39 4.35 -9.54 2.31
N GLY A 40 3.38 -10.22 2.94
CA GLY A 40 3.25 -10.29 4.40
C GLY A 40 4.33 -11.11 5.12
N LEU A 41 5.31 -11.68 4.40
CA LEU A 41 6.26 -12.63 4.99
C LEU A 41 7.55 -12.02 5.54
N ILE A 42 7.88 -10.76 5.27
CA ILE A 42 9.27 -10.30 5.48
C ILE A 42 9.33 -8.88 6.04
N HIS A 43 8.97 -8.73 7.32
CA HIS A 43 9.11 -7.46 8.05
C HIS A 43 9.86 -7.60 9.38
N GLU A 44 10.46 -8.75 9.67
CA GLU A 44 11.40 -8.83 10.79
C GLU A 44 12.79 -8.39 10.31
N GLU A 45 13.37 -7.38 10.94
CA GLU A 45 14.76 -6.96 10.70
C GLU A 45 15.75 -7.96 11.30
N ASN A 46 15.68 -9.22 10.85
CA ASN A 46 16.56 -10.28 11.27
C ASN A 46 17.26 -10.93 10.06
N PRO A 47 18.45 -11.56 10.24
CA PRO A 47 19.19 -12.17 9.13
C PRO A 47 18.42 -13.28 8.41
N THR A 48 17.54 -14.00 9.09
CA THR A 48 16.71 -15.08 8.52
C THR A 48 15.70 -14.54 7.51
N SER A 49 15.16 -13.34 7.74
CA SER A 49 14.22 -12.67 6.83
C SER A 49 14.88 -12.30 5.50
N VAL A 50 16.16 -11.95 5.49
CA VAL A 50 16.91 -11.73 4.24
C VAL A 50 17.03 -13.02 3.44
N SER A 51 17.32 -14.15 4.10
CA SER A 51 17.40 -15.45 3.42
C SER A 51 16.06 -15.87 2.81
N GLN A 52 14.96 -15.68 3.54
CA GLN A 52 13.60 -15.97 3.03
C GLN A 52 13.23 -15.08 1.84
N TRP A 53 13.67 -13.81 1.86
CA TRP A 53 13.45 -12.89 0.73
C TRP A 53 14.21 -13.34 -0.52
N LEU A 54 15.46 -13.79 -0.36
CA LEU A 54 16.27 -14.30 -1.45
C LEU A 54 15.69 -15.60 -2.02
N GLU A 55 15.26 -16.54 -1.18
CA GLU A 55 14.60 -17.77 -1.62
C GLU A 55 13.30 -17.47 -2.38
N TRP A 56 12.50 -16.52 -1.91
CA TRP A 56 11.32 -16.07 -2.63
C TRP A 56 11.68 -15.42 -3.97
N TYR A 57 12.67 -14.52 -4.00
CA TYR A 57 13.10 -13.87 -5.24
C TYR A 57 13.60 -14.89 -6.28
N ASP A 58 14.37 -15.88 -5.85
CA ASP A 58 14.88 -16.95 -6.70
C ASP A 58 13.77 -17.89 -7.21
N SER A 59 12.61 -17.92 -6.54
CA SER A 59 11.44 -18.69 -6.97
C SER A 59 10.61 -18.02 -8.06
N LEU A 60 10.86 -16.74 -8.36
CA LEU A 60 10.08 -16.00 -9.36
C LEU A 60 10.42 -16.49 -10.77
N GLU A 61 9.40 -16.86 -11.54
CA GLU A 61 9.56 -17.16 -12.96
C GLU A 61 9.86 -15.86 -13.74
N PRO A 62 10.74 -15.91 -14.76
CA PRO A 62 10.99 -14.76 -15.61
C PRO A 62 9.69 -14.27 -16.26
N LEU A 63 9.44 -12.97 -16.18
CA LEU A 63 8.33 -12.35 -16.91
C LEU A 63 8.63 -12.41 -18.41
N VAL A 64 7.81 -13.14 -19.16
CA VAL A 64 7.86 -13.22 -20.62
C VAL A 64 6.73 -12.36 -21.19
N PHE A 65 7.08 -11.41 -22.05
CA PHE A 65 6.11 -10.59 -22.76
C PHE A 65 5.74 -11.21 -24.10
N GLU A 66 4.46 -11.21 -24.41
CA GLU A 66 3.95 -11.49 -25.74
C GLU A 66 4.27 -10.31 -26.69
N PRO A 67 4.40 -10.56 -28.00
CA PRO A 67 4.62 -9.49 -28.97
C PRO A 67 3.54 -8.39 -28.88
N GLY A 68 3.95 -7.16 -28.56
CA GLY A 68 3.09 -5.98 -28.46
C GLY A 68 2.72 -5.56 -27.03
N GLU A 69 2.87 -6.42 -26.02
CA GLU A 69 2.51 -6.08 -24.63
C GLU A 69 3.38 -4.93 -24.07
N GLU A 70 4.66 -4.88 -24.44
CA GLU A 70 5.52 -3.77 -24.04
C GLU A 70 5.05 -2.42 -24.61
N GLU A 71 4.55 -2.41 -25.86
CA GLU A 71 4.01 -1.20 -26.48
C GLU A 71 2.69 -0.77 -25.83
N GLU A 72 1.85 -1.73 -25.44
CA GLU A 72 0.61 -1.46 -24.70
C GLU A 72 0.90 -0.85 -23.33
N ILE A 73 1.87 -1.41 -22.58
CA ILE A 73 2.30 -0.88 -21.28
C ILE A 73 2.86 0.53 -21.42
N GLU A 74 3.69 0.77 -22.43
CA GLU A 74 4.25 2.10 -22.68
C GLU A 74 3.16 3.10 -23.10
N GLY A 75 2.18 2.67 -23.88
CA GLY A 75 0.98 3.45 -24.21
C GLY A 75 0.18 3.84 -22.96
N MET A 76 -0.04 2.90 -22.05
CA MET A 76 -0.70 3.14 -20.77
C MET A 76 0.08 4.13 -19.90
N ARG A 77 1.40 3.96 -19.78
CA ARG A 77 2.28 4.88 -19.03
C ARG A 77 2.20 6.30 -19.58
N ARG A 78 2.21 6.45 -20.90
CA ARG A 78 2.06 7.75 -21.57
C ARG A 78 0.73 8.40 -21.26
N ALA A 79 -0.37 7.65 -21.40
CA ALA A 79 -1.72 8.15 -21.12
C ALA A 79 -1.89 8.60 -19.65
N ILE A 80 -1.30 7.87 -18.70
CA ILE A 80 -1.28 8.25 -17.28
C ILE A 80 -0.51 9.55 -17.06
N ARG A 81 0.67 9.69 -17.69
CA ARG A 81 1.51 10.89 -17.58
C ARG A 81 0.78 12.12 -18.12
N GLU A 82 0.17 12.00 -19.29
CA GLU A 82 -0.59 13.06 -19.93
C GLU A 82 -1.78 13.50 -19.05
N LYS A 83 -2.60 12.55 -18.57
CA LYS A 83 -3.70 12.85 -17.64
C LYS A 83 -3.24 13.52 -16.35
N SER A 84 -2.15 13.04 -15.77
CA SER A 84 -1.59 13.61 -14.53
C SER A 84 -1.08 15.03 -14.74
N SER A 85 -0.41 15.30 -15.87
CA SER A 85 0.07 16.63 -16.21
C SER A 85 -1.07 17.62 -16.50
N ALA A 86 -2.11 17.16 -17.19
CA ALA A 86 -3.29 17.98 -17.47
C ALA A 86 -4.05 18.35 -16.18
N GLY A 87 -4.22 17.39 -15.27
CA GLY A 87 -4.82 17.65 -13.95
C GLY A 87 -4.02 18.64 -13.11
N LEU A 88 -2.68 18.54 -13.11
CA LEU A 88 -1.81 19.50 -12.43
C LEU A 88 -1.89 20.91 -13.03
N ALA A 89 -1.97 21.03 -14.36
CA ALA A 89 -2.11 22.32 -15.03
C ALA A 89 -3.42 23.02 -14.64
N THR A 90 -4.54 22.29 -14.61
CA THR A 90 -5.84 22.83 -14.18
C THR A 90 -5.85 23.26 -12.71
N VAL A 91 -5.21 22.49 -11.83
CA VAL A 91 -5.07 22.87 -10.40
C VAL A 91 -4.23 24.14 -10.23
N LEU A 92 -3.16 24.28 -11.02
CA LEU A 92 -2.30 25.48 -10.97
C LEU A 92 -3.02 26.71 -11.51
N GLU A 93 -3.78 26.61 -12.60
CA GLU A 93 -4.57 27.74 -13.14
C GLU A 93 -5.58 28.26 -12.12
N GLY A 94 -6.30 27.38 -11.41
CA GLY A 94 -7.23 27.78 -10.36
C GLY A 94 -6.58 28.28 -9.06
N LEU A 95 -5.26 28.14 -8.89
CA LEU A 95 -4.53 28.62 -7.71
C LEU A 95 -4.10 30.09 -7.82
N PHE A 96 -4.12 30.65 -9.04
CA PHE A 96 -3.70 32.02 -9.35
C PHE A 96 -4.86 32.97 -9.71
N GLU A 97 -6.11 32.53 -9.52
CA GLU A 97 -7.32 33.38 -9.48
C GLU A 97 -7.69 33.73 -8.04
#